data_AF-R9AXC9-F1
#
_entry.id   AF-R9AXC9-F1
#
_cell.length_a   1.000
_cell.length_b   1.000
_cell.length_c   1.000
_cell.angle_alpha   90.00
_cell.angle_beta   90.00
_cell.angle_gamma   90.00
#
_symmetry.space_group_name_H-M   'P 1'
#
loop_
_entity.id
_entity.type
_entity.pdbx_description
1 polymer ?
#
loop_
_entity_poly.entity_id
_entity_poly.type
_entity_poly.pdbx_seq_one_letter_code
_entity_poly.pdbx_strand_id
1 'polypeptide(L)'
;MKANEFVKKHGWDAVINAVKSTNAEETATFESTNLDPILSKSGEVIRFNVKVHRIKYEEVKRLVESYELINGLGGYEKAKKAFDELCEHEKDLITCGRVVLTKNELSDALLEYRRANNIFEMDDYIIHDGELKVFAMWSTAIEGCAYIGYAYAEDGEMADKDEFRHATDEEIEAGKRLDSLKEAT
;
A
#
# COMPACT_ATOMS: atom_id res chain seq x y z
N MET A 1 7.28 10.27 1.42
CA MET A 1 6.63 9.30 2.30
C MET A 1 5.28 9.02 1.70
N LYS A 2 4.94 7.76 1.48
CA LYS A 2 3.63 7.32 0.99
C LYS A 2 2.65 7.13 2.16
N ALA A 3 1.35 7.02 1.89
CA ALA A 3 0.33 6.87 2.94
C ALA A 3 0.52 5.62 3.81
N ASN A 4 0.88 4.48 3.21
CA ASN A 4 1.21 3.25 3.95
C ASN A 4 2.45 3.41 4.85
N GLU A 5 3.50 4.09 4.38
CA GLU A 5 4.68 4.42 5.20
C GLU A 5 4.32 5.35 6.36
N PHE A 6 3.41 6.30 6.14
CA PHE A 6 2.88 7.19 7.17
C PHE A 6 2.13 6.41 8.25
N VAL A 7 1.23 5.50 7.87
CA VAL A 7 0.52 4.62 8.82
C VAL A 7 1.48 3.71 9.56
N LYS A 8 2.45 3.09 8.87
CA LYS A 8 3.46 2.24 9.51
C LYS A 8 4.27 2.99 10.57
N LYS A 9 4.58 4.26 10.32
CA LYS A 9 5.34 5.11 11.24
C LYS A 9 4.54 5.54 12.47
N HIS A 10 3.27 5.93 12.28
CA HIS A 10 2.47 6.54 13.34
C HIS A 10 1.51 5.57 14.05
N GLY A 11 1.27 4.39 13.46
CA GLY A 11 0.34 3.38 13.95
C GLY A 11 -1.11 3.66 13.53
N TRP A 12 -1.86 2.58 13.29
CA TRP A 12 -3.25 2.63 12.84
C TRP A 12 -4.15 3.47 13.76
N ASP A 13 -4.11 3.23 15.07
CA ASP A 13 -5.00 3.92 16.02
C ASP A 13 -4.82 5.45 15.97
N ALA A 14 -3.58 5.92 15.92
CA ALA A 14 -3.28 7.35 15.87
C ALA A 14 -3.78 7.97 14.55
N VAL A 15 -3.55 7.28 13.43
CA VAL A 15 -3.98 7.77 12.11
C VAL A 15 -5.51 7.75 11.96
N ILE A 16 -6.18 6.68 12.43
CA ILE A 16 -7.65 6.59 12.43
C ILE A 16 -8.24 7.75 13.24
N ASN A 17 -7.71 8.02 14.44
CA ASN A 17 -8.16 9.14 15.26
C ASN A 17 -7.90 10.49 14.58
N ALA A 18 -6.76 10.67 13.91
CA ALA A 18 -6.45 11.89 13.18
C ALA A 18 -7.42 12.13 12.01
N VAL A 19 -7.75 11.08 11.24
CA VAL A 19 -8.72 11.15 10.13
C VAL A 19 -10.13 11.44 10.64
N LYS A 20 -10.56 10.80 11.74
CA LYS A 20 -11.91 11.00 12.29
C LYS A 20 -12.12 12.33 13.00
N SER A 21 -11.06 12.90 13.57
CA SER A 21 -11.13 14.15 14.33
C SER A 21 -11.01 15.40 13.45
N THR A 22 -10.64 15.25 12.18
CA THR A 22 -10.45 16.38 11.26
C THR A 22 -11.66 16.59 10.36
N ASN A 23 -12.02 17.86 10.15
CA ASN A 23 -12.94 18.29 9.09
C ASN A 23 -12.17 18.81 7.88
N ALA A 24 -10.96 18.28 7.64
CA ALA A 24 -10.10 18.71 6.56
C ALA A 24 -10.77 18.51 5.19
N GLU A 25 -10.57 19.48 4.31
CA GLU A 25 -10.91 19.34 2.90
C GLU A 25 -10.07 18.22 2.26
N GLU A 26 -10.57 17.59 1.21
CA GLU A 26 -9.87 16.50 0.51
C GLU A 26 -8.50 16.93 -0.05
N THR A 27 -8.30 18.23 -0.26
CA THR A 27 -7.05 18.86 -0.72
C THR A 27 -6.01 19.04 0.38
N ALA A 28 -6.35 18.78 1.65
CA ALA A 28 -5.44 18.94 2.76
C ALA A 28 -4.29 17.91 2.72
N THR A 29 -3.23 18.18 3.48
CA THR A 29 -2.10 17.26 3.61
C THR A 29 -1.76 17.01 5.07
N PHE A 30 -1.37 15.78 5.38
CA PHE A 30 -0.66 15.45 6.61
C PHE A 30 0.82 15.80 6.46
N GLU A 31 1.43 16.32 7.52
CA GLU A 31 2.88 16.52 7.60
C GLU A 31 3.51 15.48 8.54
N SER A 32 4.62 14.88 8.09
CA SER A 32 5.41 13.93 8.88
C SER A 32 6.89 14.24 8.74
N THR A 33 7.61 14.24 9.86
CA THR A 33 9.03 14.63 9.88
C THR A 33 9.94 13.45 10.21
N ASN A 34 10.98 13.23 9.39
CA ASN A 34 12.07 12.32 9.72
C ASN A 34 13.27 13.13 10.21
N LEU A 35 13.99 12.60 11.19
CA LEU A 35 15.19 13.19 11.76
C LEU A 35 16.38 12.29 11.43
N ASP A 36 17.26 12.76 10.55
CA ASP A 36 18.47 12.04 10.20
C ASP A 36 19.65 12.60 11.03
N PRO A 37 20.27 11.80 11.91
CA PRO A 37 21.39 12.27 12.72
C PRO A 37 22.61 12.54 11.86
N ILE A 38 23.27 13.68 12.11
CA ILE A 38 24.56 14.03 11.52
C ILE A 38 25.62 13.78 12.58
N LEU A 39 26.46 12.79 12.31
CA LEU A 39 27.47 12.31 13.23
C LEU A 39 28.80 13.06 13.04
N SER A 40 29.51 13.26 14.14
CA SER A 40 30.91 13.69 14.15
C SER A 40 31.81 12.58 13.61
N LYS A 41 33.10 12.89 13.41
CA LYS A 41 34.11 11.85 13.13
C LYS A 41 34.26 10.83 14.29
N SER A 42 33.88 11.21 15.51
CA SER A 42 33.84 10.33 16.69
C SER A 42 32.54 9.54 16.82
N GLY A 43 31.56 9.74 15.92
CA GLY A 43 30.26 9.06 15.96
C GLY A 43 29.21 9.73 16.86
N GLU A 44 29.53 10.89 17.45
CA GLU A 44 28.60 11.65 18.29
C GLU A 44 27.60 12.42 17.43
N VAL A 45 26.32 12.45 17.82
CA VAL A 45 25.30 13.26 17.12
C VAL A 45 25.60 14.74 17.34
N ILE A 46 25.92 15.47 16.27
CA ILE A 46 26.19 16.91 16.32
C ILE A 46 24.90 17.70 16.04
N ARG A 47 24.09 17.23 15.09
CA ARG A 47 22.84 17.89 14.68
C ARG A 47 21.92 16.88 14.00
N PHE A 48 20.66 17.26 13.77
CA PHE A 48 19.72 16.49 12.96
C PHE A 48 19.40 17.24 11.67
N ASN A 49 19.32 16.50 10.56
CA ASN A 49 18.66 16.98 9.36
C ASN A 49 17.16 16.69 9.47
N VAL A 50 16.32 17.69 9.20
CA VAL A 50 14.86 17.54 9.29
C VAL A 50 14.31 17.38 7.87
N LYS A 51 13.70 16.23 7.59
CA LYS A 51 13.00 15.98 6.33
C LYS A 51 11.50 16.03 6.55
N VAL A 52 10.84 17.02 5.96
CA VAL A 52 9.38 17.15 6.01
C VAL A 52 8.77 16.41 4.82
N HIS A 53 7.79 15.56 5.10
CA HIS A 53 6.98 14.87 4.11
C HIS A 53 5.56 15.38 4.16
N ARG A 54 4.98 15.62 2.99
CA ARG A 54 3.56 15.94 2.81
C ARG A 54 2.87 14.76 2.16
N ILE A 55 1.79 14.29 2.77
CA ILE A 55 0.98 13.16 2.30
C ILE A 55 -0.44 13.69 2.13
N LYS A 56 -1.10 13.37 1.02
CA LYS A 56 -2.46 13.85 0.79
C LYS A 56 -3.42 13.24 1.81
N TYR A 57 -4.34 14.07 2.31
CA TYR A 57 -5.37 13.64 3.25
C TYR A 57 -6.26 12.57 2.64
N GLU A 58 -6.68 12.74 1.39
CA GLU A 58 -7.49 11.77 0.65
C GLU A 58 -6.88 10.36 0.62
N GLU A 59 -5.56 10.24 0.38
CA GLU A 59 -4.88 8.94 0.33
C GLU A 59 -4.89 8.24 1.69
N VAL A 60 -4.62 8.99 2.77
CA VAL A 60 -4.64 8.45 4.13
C VAL A 60 -6.07 8.09 4.56
N LYS A 61 -7.05 8.91 4.17
CA LYS A 61 -8.47 8.65 4.45
C LYS A 61 -8.95 7.37 3.76
N ARG A 62 -8.69 7.21 2.45
CA ARG A 62 -9.03 5.98 1.71
C ARG A 62 -8.42 4.74 2.38
N LEU A 63 -7.16 4.83 2.77
CA LEU A 63 -6.47 3.73 3.45
C LEU A 63 -7.12 3.36 4.79
N VAL A 64 -7.52 4.36 5.59
CA VAL A 64 -8.24 4.17 6.85
C VAL A 64 -9.62 3.54 6.62
N GLU A 65 -10.39 4.05 5.65
CA GLU A 65 -11.73 3.53 5.34
C GLU A 65 -11.66 2.06 4.91
N SER A 66 -10.72 1.71 4.03
CA SER A 66 -10.46 0.32 3.62
C SER A 66 -10.07 -0.57 4.80
N TYR A 67 -9.20 -0.08 5.70
CA TYR A 67 -8.79 -0.83 6.89
C TYR A 67 -9.97 -1.12 7.84
N GLU A 68 -10.77 -0.10 8.15
CA GLU A 68 -11.95 -0.26 9.02
C GLU A 68 -13.00 -1.17 8.39
N LEU A 69 -13.22 -1.05 7.07
CA LEU A 69 -14.15 -1.89 6.33
C LEU A 69 -13.76 -3.37 6.41
N ILE A 70 -12.53 -3.70 6.01
CA ILE A 70 -12.04 -5.09 6.00
C ILE A 70 -12.04 -5.69 7.41
N ASN A 71 -11.63 -4.93 8.42
CA ASN A 71 -11.70 -5.40 9.81
C ASN A 71 -13.15 -5.56 10.29
N GLY A 72 -14.07 -4.68 9.87
CA GLY A 72 -15.51 -4.80 10.15
C GLY A 72 -16.15 -6.05 9.52
N LEU A 73 -15.64 -6.51 8.37
CA LEU A 73 -16.00 -7.79 7.74
C LEU A 73 -15.39 -9.02 8.46
N GLY A 74 -14.64 -8.79 9.54
CA GLY A 74 -14.01 -9.84 10.33
C GLY A 74 -12.60 -10.21 9.86
N GLY A 75 -11.94 -9.30 9.14
CA GLY A 75 -10.56 -9.42 8.70
C GLY A 75 -10.41 -9.83 7.24
N TYR A 76 -9.18 -9.71 6.75
CA TYR A 76 -8.81 -9.90 5.35
C TYR A 76 -9.31 -11.22 4.75
N GLU A 77 -9.04 -12.36 5.41
CA GLU A 77 -9.42 -13.68 4.90
C GLU A 77 -10.94 -13.83 4.71
N LYS A 78 -11.74 -13.27 5.62
CA LYS A 78 -13.21 -13.34 5.52
C LYS A 78 -13.72 -12.41 4.41
N ALA A 79 -13.16 -11.22 4.31
CA ALA A 79 -13.51 -10.26 3.27
C ALA A 79 -13.17 -10.82 1.87
N LYS A 80 -11.97 -11.41 1.72
CA LYS A 80 -11.54 -12.08 0.49
C LYS A 80 -12.46 -13.23 0.12
N LYS A 81 -12.74 -14.14 1.06
CA LYS A 81 -13.68 -15.25 0.81
C LYS A 81 -15.05 -14.74 0.33
N ALA A 82 -15.56 -13.68 0.96
CA ALA A 82 -16.84 -13.10 0.55
C ALA A 82 -16.77 -12.47 -0.86
N PHE A 83 -15.64 -11.88 -1.23
CA PHE A 83 -15.40 -11.40 -2.59
C PHE A 83 -15.34 -12.54 -3.61
N ASP A 84 -14.64 -13.64 -3.30
CA ASP A 84 -14.57 -14.82 -4.16
C ASP A 84 -15.98 -15.39 -4.42
N GLU A 85 -16.82 -15.49 -3.38
CA GLU A 85 -18.22 -15.91 -3.50
C GLU A 85 -19.07 -14.97 -4.38
N LEU A 86 -18.79 -13.66 -4.40
CA LEU A 86 -19.44 -12.74 -5.34
C LEU A 86 -19.03 -13.02 -6.78
N CYS A 87 -17.73 -13.26 -7.00
CA CYS A 87 -17.18 -13.57 -8.32
C CYS A 87 -17.74 -14.87 -8.88
N GLU A 88 -17.78 -15.94 -8.08
CA GLU A 88 -18.30 -17.25 -8.48
C GLU A 88 -19.79 -17.23 -8.82
N HIS A 89 -20.57 -16.37 -8.14
CA HIS A 89 -22.01 -16.28 -8.33
C HIS A 89 -22.46 -15.12 -9.22
N GLU A 90 -21.52 -14.43 -9.87
CA GLU A 90 -21.78 -13.25 -10.72
C GLU A 90 -22.68 -12.21 -10.03
N LYS A 91 -22.43 -11.97 -8.73
CA LYS A 91 -23.16 -11.00 -7.92
C LYS A 91 -22.41 -9.68 -7.88
N ASP A 92 -23.17 -8.59 -7.98
CA ASP A 92 -22.60 -7.24 -7.91
C ASP A 92 -22.61 -6.65 -6.49
N LEU A 93 -23.35 -7.25 -5.55
CA LEU A 93 -23.56 -6.70 -4.21
C LEU A 93 -23.30 -7.74 -3.12
N ILE A 94 -22.59 -7.32 -2.08
CA ILE A 94 -22.49 -8.02 -0.80
C ILE A 94 -23.29 -7.28 0.25
N THR A 95 -23.98 -8.04 1.10
CA THR A 95 -24.68 -7.51 2.28
C THR A 95 -24.03 -8.10 3.52
N CYS A 96 -23.36 -7.26 4.32
CA CYS A 96 -22.81 -7.63 5.61
C CYS A 96 -23.53 -6.86 6.71
N GLY A 97 -24.53 -7.49 7.33
CA GLY A 97 -25.39 -6.83 8.31
C GLY A 97 -26.18 -5.68 7.67
N ARG A 98 -25.85 -4.43 8.05
CA ARG A 98 -26.46 -3.21 7.49
C ARG A 98 -25.65 -2.57 6.37
N VAL A 99 -24.44 -3.07 6.11
CA VAL A 99 -23.56 -2.54 5.07
C VAL A 99 -23.88 -3.26 3.76
N VAL A 100 -24.15 -2.49 2.72
CA VAL A 100 -24.27 -2.96 1.34
C VAL A 100 -23.09 -2.39 0.58
N LEU A 101 -22.27 -3.25 -0.01
CA LEU A 101 -21.14 -2.85 -0.84
C LEU A 101 -21.32 -3.44 -2.23
N THR A 102 -20.84 -2.71 -3.22
CA THR A 102 -20.61 -3.23 -4.56
C THR A 102 -19.36 -4.11 -4.57
N LYS A 103 -19.30 -5.00 -5.56
CA LYS A 103 -18.11 -5.80 -5.86
C LYS A 103 -16.86 -4.91 -6.03
N ASN A 104 -16.98 -3.78 -6.72
CA ASN A 104 -15.87 -2.86 -6.95
C ASN A 104 -15.39 -2.21 -5.64
N GLU A 105 -16.31 -1.71 -4.79
CA GLU A 105 -15.94 -1.14 -3.49
C GLU A 105 -15.19 -2.14 -2.60
N LEU A 106 -15.59 -3.42 -2.61
CA LEU A 106 -14.88 -4.46 -1.87
C LEU A 106 -13.53 -4.79 -2.50
N SER A 107 -13.45 -4.83 -3.83
CA SER A 107 -12.19 -5.05 -4.57
C SER A 107 -11.16 -3.96 -4.24
N ASP A 108 -11.58 -2.70 -4.30
CA ASP A 108 -10.71 -1.55 -4.02
C ASP A 108 -10.25 -1.56 -2.55
N ALA A 109 -11.16 -1.87 -1.63
CA ALA A 109 -10.82 -1.98 -0.21
C ALA A 109 -9.83 -3.12 0.08
N LEU A 110 -9.98 -4.27 -0.58
CA LEU A 110 -9.04 -5.38 -0.48
C LEU A 110 -7.66 -5.01 -1.03
N LEU A 111 -7.60 -4.34 -2.18
CA LEU A 111 -6.34 -3.86 -2.76
C LEU A 111 -5.61 -2.89 -1.82
N GLU A 112 -6.31 -1.86 -1.32
CA GLU A 112 -5.72 -0.89 -0.40
C GLU A 112 -5.26 -1.54 0.92
N TYR A 113 -6.05 -2.49 1.45
CA TYR A 113 -5.67 -3.24 2.64
C TYR A 113 -4.39 -4.04 2.43
N ARG A 114 -4.25 -4.70 1.27
CA ARG A 114 -3.06 -5.47 0.90
C ARG A 114 -1.82 -4.59 0.79
N ARG A 115 -1.93 -3.46 0.08
CA ARG A 115 -0.89 -2.44 -0.05
C ARG A 115 -0.41 -1.90 1.31
N ALA A 116 -1.33 -1.70 2.24
CA ALA A 116 -1.03 -1.20 3.58
C ALA A 116 -0.27 -2.22 4.45
N ASN A 117 -0.59 -3.50 4.28
CA ASN A 117 -0.12 -4.58 5.14
C ASN A 117 0.98 -5.44 4.50
N ASN A 118 1.49 -5.07 3.32
CA ASN A 118 2.45 -5.85 2.53
C ASN A 118 1.98 -7.30 2.32
N ILE A 119 0.67 -7.47 2.09
CA ILE A 119 0.09 -8.73 1.63
C ILE A 119 0.15 -8.68 0.12
N PHE A 120 0.63 -9.76 -0.51
CA PHE A 120 0.76 -9.85 -1.96
C PHE A 120 -0.03 -11.05 -2.45
N GLU A 121 -0.77 -10.86 -3.53
CA GLU A 121 -1.44 -11.94 -4.26
C GLU A 121 -1.06 -11.92 -5.72
N MET A 122 -1.35 -13.03 -6.39
CA MET A 122 -1.12 -13.19 -7.82
C MET A 122 -1.72 -12.02 -8.59
N ASP A 123 -0.97 -11.53 -9.58
CA ASP A 123 -1.31 -10.42 -10.47
C ASP A 123 -1.28 -9.02 -9.81
N ASP A 124 -0.84 -8.90 -8.55
CA ASP A 124 -0.57 -7.59 -7.97
C ASP A 124 0.57 -6.89 -8.68
N TYR A 125 0.31 -5.66 -9.13
CA TYR A 125 1.36 -4.80 -9.67
C TYR A 125 2.31 -4.33 -8.56
N ILE A 126 3.60 -4.54 -8.81
CA ILE A 126 4.69 -4.21 -7.91
C ILE A 126 5.75 -3.36 -8.62
N ILE A 127 6.55 -2.66 -7.83
CA ILE A 127 7.78 -2.01 -8.26
C ILE A 127 8.96 -2.81 -7.74
N HIS A 128 9.82 -3.26 -8.65
CA HIS A 128 11.11 -3.90 -8.37
C HIS A 128 12.16 -3.26 -9.26
N ASP A 129 13.27 -2.82 -8.68
CA ASP A 129 14.36 -2.10 -9.38
C ASP A 129 13.90 -0.91 -10.25
N GLY A 130 12.79 -0.27 -9.85
CA GLY A 130 12.22 0.88 -10.55
C GLY A 130 11.29 0.55 -11.72
N GLU A 131 11.17 -0.73 -12.06
CA GLU A 131 10.31 -1.24 -13.13
C GLU A 131 8.97 -1.73 -12.58
N LEU A 132 7.92 -1.63 -13.40
CA LEU A 132 6.62 -2.21 -13.11
C LEU A 132 6.65 -3.71 -13.43
N LYS A 133 6.38 -4.53 -12.42
CA LYS A 133 6.33 -5.99 -12.49
C LYS A 133 5.03 -6.49 -11.86
N VAL A 134 4.77 -7.79 -11.96
CA VAL A 134 3.63 -8.46 -11.31
C VAL A 134 4.14 -9.49 -10.31
N PHE A 135 3.48 -9.57 -9.16
CA PHE A 135 3.71 -10.64 -8.20
C PHE A 135 3.05 -11.93 -8.70
N ALA A 136 3.78 -13.04 -8.70
CA ALA A 136 3.22 -14.34 -9.05
C ALA A 136 2.91 -15.16 -7.79
N MET A 137 3.94 -15.54 -7.02
CA MET A 137 3.78 -16.34 -5.81
C MET A 137 5.02 -16.28 -4.91
N TRP A 138 4.84 -16.56 -3.63
CA TRP A 138 5.95 -16.82 -2.71
C TRP A 138 6.68 -18.13 -3.07
N SER A 139 8.00 -18.12 -2.96
CA SER A 139 8.81 -19.32 -3.12
C SER A 139 8.55 -20.30 -1.98
N THR A 140 8.33 -21.56 -2.32
CA THR A 140 8.28 -22.66 -1.35
C THR A 140 9.67 -23.22 -1.03
N ALA A 141 10.69 -22.83 -1.79
CA ALA A 141 12.06 -23.32 -1.66
C ALA A 141 12.97 -22.36 -0.87
N ILE A 142 12.70 -21.05 -0.95
CA ILE A 142 13.53 -20.01 -0.31
C ILE A 142 12.60 -19.06 0.45
N GLU A 143 12.70 -19.10 1.78
CA GLU A 143 11.92 -18.26 2.67
C GLU A 143 12.19 -16.78 2.40
N GLY A 144 11.13 -15.98 2.32
CA GLY A 144 11.22 -14.54 2.10
C GLY A 144 11.38 -14.12 0.64
N CYS A 145 11.56 -15.05 -0.30
CA CYS A 145 11.64 -14.75 -1.72
C CYS A 145 10.33 -15.03 -2.46
N ALA A 146 10.03 -14.24 -3.49
CA ALA A 146 8.89 -14.42 -4.37
C ALA A 146 9.32 -14.53 -5.83
N TYR A 147 8.54 -15.25 -6.61
CA TYR A 147 8.61 -15.19 -8.07
C TYR A 147 7.82 -13.97 -8.54
N ILE A 148 8.46 -13.14 -9.35
CA ILE A 148 7.91 -11.93 -9.93
C ILE A 148 8.12 -11.96 -11.45
N GLY A 149 7.20 -11.40 -12.22
CA GLY A 149 7.25 -11.40 -13.68
C GLY A 149 7.12 -10.00 -14.26
N TYR A 150 7.54 -9.80 -15.49
CA TYR A 150 7.10 -8.63 -16.24
C TYR A 150 5.63 -8.79 -16.59
N ALA A 151 4.84 -7.71 -16.47
CA ALA A 151 3.38 -7.74 -16.66
C ALA A 151 2.92 -8.32 -18.02
N TYR A 152 3.83 -8.43 -19.00
CA TYR A 152 3.55 -8.89 -20.36
C TYR A 152 4.58 -9.90 -20.91
N ALA A 153 5.34 -10.59 -20.05
CA ALA A 153 6.37 -11.52 -20.50
C ALA A 153 6.23 -12.90 -19.86
N GLU A 154 6.74 -13.92 -20.56
CA GLU A 154 6.79 -15.31 -20.08
C GLU A 154 7.97 -15.56 -19.13
N ASP A 155 8.89 -14.60 -19.03
CA ASP A 155 10.03 -14.62 -18.13
C ASP A 155 9.76 -13.85 -16.83
N GLY A 156 10.40 -14.34 -15.78
CA GLY A 156 10.34 -13.78 -14.45
C GLY A 156 11.63 -14.08 -13.70
N GLU A 157 11.71 -13.54 -12.51
CA GLU A 157 12.85 -13.72 -11.63
C GLU A 157 12.38 -13.96 -10.20
N MET A 158 13.33 -14.26 -9.33
CA MET A 158 13.09 -14.40 -7.92
C MET A 158 13.69 -13.22 -7.19
N ALA A 159 12.91 -12.54 -6.36
CA ALA A 159 13.32 -11.38 -5.59
C ALA A 159 13.03 -11.59 -4.10
N ASP A 160 13.85 -11.01 -3.24
CA ASP A 160 13.56 -10.95 -1.80
C ASP A 160 12.41 -9.96 -1.54
N LYS A 161 11.58 -10.23 -0.53
CA LYS A 161 10.46 -9.38 -0.11
C LYS A 161 10.85 -7.92 0.14
N ASP A 162 12.11 -7.66 0.49
CA ASP A 162 12.60 -6.30 0.77
C ASP A 162 13.02 -5.56 -0.52
N GLU A 163 13.06 -6.25 -1.67
CA GLU A 163 13.46 -5.71 -2.98
C GLU A 163 12.28 -5.21 -3.82
N PHE A 164 11.04 -5.47 -3.38
CA PHE A 164 9.85 -5.01 -4.09
C PHE A 164 8.77 -4.48 -3.14
N ARG A 165 7.84 -3.73 -3.72
CA ARG A 165 6.66 -3.21 -3.03
C ARG A 165 5.51 -3.10 -4.00
N HIS A 166 4.29 -2.98 -3.49
CA HIS A 166 3.13 -2.59 -4.29
C HIS A 166 3.38 -1.30 -5.10
N ALA A 167 2.90 -1.30 -6.34
CA ALA A 167 2.83 -0.12 -7.19
C ALA A 167 1.63 0.76 -6.82
N THR A 168 1.79 2.09 -6.92
CA THR A 168 0.65 3.02 -6.80
C THR A 168 -0.09 3.12 -8.13
N ASP A 169 -1.31 3.64 -8.11
CA ASP A 169 -2.11 3.78 -9.32
C ASP A 169 -1.41 4.66 -10.37
N GLU A 170 -0.72 5.71 -9.93
CA GLU A 170 0.06 6.58 -10.82
C GLU A 170 1.32 5.89 -11.37
N GLU A 171 1.92 4.97 -10.62
CA GLU A 171 3.06 4.16 -11.11
C GLU A 171 2.61 3.10 -12.12
N ILE A 172 1.42 2.53 -11.93
CA ILE A 172 0.77 1.61 -12.87
C ILE A 172 0.44 2.35 -14.18
N GLU A 173 -0.18 3.52 -14.09
CA GLU A 173 -0.50 4.34 -15.26
C GLU A 173 0.76 4.78 -16.02
N ALA A 174 1.83 5.13 -15.30
CA ALA A 174 3.11 5.49 -15.91
C ALA A 174 3.92 4.29 -16.43
N GLY A 175 3.56 3.06 -16.05
CA GLY A 175 4.31 1.84 -16.36
C GLY A 175 5.68 1.72 -15.68
N LYS A 176 5.99 2.57 -14.68
CA LYS A 176 7.30 2.65 -14.00
C LYS A 176 7.26 3.46 -12.70
N ARG A 177 8.33 3.39 -11.90
CA ARG A 177 8.48 4.19 -10.67
C ARG A 177 8.58 5.69 -10.96
N LEU A 178 7.74 6.51 -10.32
CA LEU A 178 7.67 7.96 -10.58
C LEU A 178 8.87 8.79 -10.10
N ASP A 179 9.63 8.33 -9.10
CA ASP A 179 10.83 9.06 -8.64
C ASP A 179 11.93 9.12 -9.72
N SER A 180 11.91 8.19 -10.69
CA SER A 180 12.83 8.19 -11.84
C SER A 180 12.59 9.36 -12.80
N LEU A 181 11.46 10.08 -12.69
CA LEU A 181 11.14 11.24 -13.53
C LEU A 181 11.83 12.53 -13.05
N LYS A 182 12.36 12.58 -11.82
CA LYS A 182 12.90 13.82 -11.22
C LYS A 182 14.37 14.12 -11.56
N GLU A 183 15.07 13.22 -12.26
CA GLU A 183 16.46 13.44 -12.69
C GLU A 183 16.59 13.82 -14.18
N ALA A 184 15.47 14.02 -14.89
CA ALA A 184 15.44 14.39 -16.30
C ALA A 184 14.84 15.79 -16.54
N THR A 185 15.33 16.80 -15.81
CA THR A 185 15.09 18.24 -16.09
C THR A 185 16.30 19.07 -15.71
#